data_AF-A0A7X1ZQM7-F1
#
_entry.id   AF-A0A7X1ZQM7-F1
#
_cell.length_a   1.000
_cell.length_b   1.000
_cell.length_c   1.000
_cell.angle_alpha   90.00
_cell.angle_beta   90.00
_cell.angle_gamma   90.00
#
_symmetry.space_group_name_H-M   'P 1'
#
loop_
_entity.id
_entity.type
_entity.pdbx_description
1 polymer ?
#
loop_
_entity_poly.entity_id
_entity_poly.type
_entity_poly.pdbx_seq_one_letter_code
_entity_poly.pdbx_strand_id
1 'polypeptide(L)'
;MAKIKVSVERIDGSCSLPVLVGDHFYVEDSKLYVPEGMHVCIWALQSMMPIFPILSVRDSLEEGHWVKKVKNFSCPDPKGLVQFRLEVIE
;
A
#
# COMPACT_ATOMS: atom_id res chain seq x y z
N MET A 1 -16.95 3.41 -3.39
CA MET A 1 -15.72 2.69 -3.79
C MET A 1 -14.87 2.59 -2.53
N ALA A 2 -14.16 1.49 -2.31
CA ALA A 2 -13.49 1.24 -1.03
C ALA A 2 -12.41 2.30 -0.73
N LYS A 3 -12.33 2.72 0.53
CA LYS A 3 -11.24 3.55 1.03
C LYS A 3 -10.13 2.66 1.54
N ILE A 4 -8.93 2.82 0.99
CA ILE A 4 -7.77 2.00 1.30
C ILE A 4 -6.75 2.87 2.04
N LYS A 5 -6.39 2.46 3.26
CA LYS A 5 -5.23 2.98 3.97
C LYS A 5 -4.00 2.17 3.59
N VAL A 6 -2.94 2.86 3.17
CA VAL A 6 -1.64 2.25 2.88
C VAL A 6 -0.64 2.77 3.90
N SER A 7 -0.06 1.89 4.71
CA SER A 7 0.85 2.26 5.80
C SER A 7 2.19 1.56 5.67
N VAL A 8 3.29 2.21 6.04
CA VAL A 8 4.60 1.55 6.21
C VAL A 8 4.55 0.70 7.48
N GLU A 9 4.51 -0.63 7.32
CA GLU A 9 4.45 -1.56 8.45
C GLU A 9 5.84 -1.91 8.98
N ARG A 10 6.82 -2.08 8.08
CA ARG A 10 8.22 -2.32 8.44
C ARG A 10 9.16 -1.94 7.29
N ILE A 11 10.44 -1.79 7.61
CA ILE A 11 11.50 -1.49 6.64
C ILE A 11 12.54 -2.61 6.76
N ASP A 12 12.52 -3.55 5.81
CA ASP A 12 13.41 -4.73 5.84
C ASP A 12 14.75 -4.45 5.14
N GLY A 13 14.94 -3.26 4.57
CA GLY A 13 16.13 -2.85 3.82
C GLY A 13 16.57 -1.42 4.16
N SER A 14 17.09 -0.71 3.15
CA SER A 14 17.54 0.68 3.27
C SER A 14 16.87 1.55 2.22
N CYS A 15 15.88 2.34 2.64
CA CYS A 15 15.18 3.27 1.77
C CYS A 15 15.96 4.58 1.63
N SER A 16 16.11 5.08 0.40
CA SER A 16 16.70 6.40 0.12
C SER A 16 15.75 7.57 0.37
N LEU A 17 14.46 7.28 0.48
CA LEU A 17 13.41 8.22 0.87
C LEU A 17 13.27 8.19 2.40
N PRO A 18 13.10 9.33 3.09
CA PRO A 18 13.00 9.38 4.56
C PRO A 18 11.61 8.92 5.06
N VAL A 19 11.20 7.70 4.70
CA VAL A 19 9.97 7.07 5.19
C VAL A 19 10.19 6.47 6.57
N LEU A 20 9.17 6.56 7.42
CA LEU A 20 9.17 6.00 8.77
C LEU A 20 8.07 4.95 8.91
N VAL A 21 8.28 4.00 9.82
CA VAL A 21 7.21 3.06 10.20
C VAL A 21 6.04 3.86 10.77
N GLY A 22 4.84 3.63 10.24
CA GLY A 22 3.63 4.39 10.56
C GLY A 22 3.28 5.51 9.58
N ASP A 23 4.21 5.92 8.70
CA ASP A 23 3.87 6.80 7.58
C ASP A 23 2.80 6.15 6.72
N HIS A 24 1.82 6.94 6.28
CA HIS A 24 0.69 6.40 5.56
C HIS A 24 0.07 7.43 4.61
N PHE A 25 -0.74 6.91 3.69
CA PHE A 25 -1.59 7.68 2.81
C PHE A 25 -2.90 6.91 2.58
N TYR A 26 -3.86 7.58 1.96
CA TYR A 26 -5.16 7.01 1.64
C TYR A 26 -5.41 7.06 0.14
N VAL A 27 -6.04 6.02 -0.38
CA VAL A 27 -6.59 5.96 -1.73
C VAL A 27 -8.10 5.80 -1.59
N GLU A 28 -8.84 6.72 -2.19
CA GLU A 28 -10.30 6.68 -2.24
C GLU A 28 -10.71 7.16 -3.63
N ASP A 29 -11.47 6.33 -4.33
CA ASP A 29 -11.77 6.49 -5.75
C ASP A 29 -10.48 6.67 -6.60
N SER A 30 -10.35 7.79 -7.30
CA SER A 30 -9.18 8.19 -8.08
C SER A 30 -8.35 9.26 -7.36
N LYS A 31 -8.55 9.42 -6.04
CA LYS A 31 -7.88 10.44 -5.23
C LYS A 31 -6.84 9.78 -4.32
N LEU A 32 -5.70 10.46 -4.21
CA LEU A 32 -4.62 10.14 -3.30
C LEU A 32 -4.56 11.22 -2.23
N TYR A 33 -4.72 10.84 -0.97
CA TYR A 33 -4.64 11.76 0.16
C TYR A 33 -3.41 11.42 0.99
N VAL A 34 -2.52 12.40 1.15
CA VAL A 34 -1.31 12.27 1.96
C VAL A 34 -1.43 13.24 3.14
N PRO A 35 -1.31 12.78 4.40
CA PRO A 35 -1.32 13.65 5.56
C PRO A 35 -0.24 14.74 5.49
N GLU A 36 -0.48 15.87 6.16
CA GLU A 36 0.48 16.98 6.20
C GLU A 36 1.84 16.51 6.72
N GLY A 37 2.92 16.92 6.05
CA GLY A 37 4.30 16.54 6.39
C GLY A 37 4.70 15.13 5.95
N MET A 38 3.77 14.31 5.47
CA MET A 38 4.07 12.98 4.91
C MET A 38 4.23 13.03 3.39
N HIS A 39 4.76 11.94 2.83
CA HIS A 39 4.94 11.77 1.40
C HIS A 39 4.86 10.28 1.04
N VAL A 40 4.61 9.99 -0.23
CA VAL A 40 4.63 8.62 -0.76
C VAL A 40 5.68 8.51 -1.85
N CYS A 41 6.50 7.44 -1.81
CA CYS A 41 7.40 7.13 -2.91
C CYS A 41 6.59 6.82 -4.17
N ILE A 42 6.80 7.57 -5.25
CA ILE A 42 6.07 7.38 -6.51
C ILE A 42 6.30 5.99 -7.14
N TRP A 43 7.48 5.39 -6.93
CA TRP A 43 7.81 4.07 -7.47
C TRP A 43 7.12 2.95 -6.68
N ALA A 44 7.09 3.07 -5.35
CA ALA A 44 6.31 2.16 -4.52
C ALA A 44 4.82 2.30 -4.82
N LEU A 45 4.31 3.53 -4.95
CA LEU A 45 2.93 3.80 -5.35
C LEU A 45 2.61 3.12 -6.69
N GLN A 46 3.41 3.35 -7.73
CA GLN A 46 3.21 2.74 -9.05
C GLN A 46 3.14 1.21 -8.97
N SER A 47 4.00 0.57 -8.18
CA SER A 47 3.98 -0.89 -8.01
C SER A 47 2.72 -1.41 -7.29
N MET A 48 2.14 -0.60 -6.39
CA MET A 48 0.93 -0.95 -5.63
C MET A 48 -0.37 -0.59 -6.36
N MET A 49 -0.35 0.36 -7.30
CA MET A 49 -1.56 0.83 -8.00
C MET A 49 -2.42 -0.28 -8.62
N PRO A 50 -1.87 -1.32 -9.26
CA PRO A 50 -2.68 -2.42 -9.81
C PRO A 50 -3.48 -3.21 -8.76
N ILE A 51 -3.10 -3.11 -7.50
CA ILE A 51 -3.69 -3.86 -6.39
C ILE A 51 -4.93 -3.16 -5.83
N PHE A 52 -4.98 -1.83 -5.85
CA PHE A 52 -6.09 -1.07 -5.25
C PHE A 52 -7.47 -1.46 -5.82
N PRO A 53 -7.65 -1.61 -7.15
CA PRO A 53 -8.93 -2.08 -7.70
C PRO A 53 -9.27 -3.49 -7.21
N ILE A 54 -8.28 -4.39 -7.14
CA ILE A 54 -8.49 -5.79 -6.70
C ILE A 54 -8.91 -5.83 -5.23
N LEU A 55 -8.30 -5.00 -4.36
CA LEU A 55 -8.67 -4.90 -2.96
C LEU A 55 -10.11 -4.42 -2.76
N SER A 56 -10.59 -3.51 -3.61
CA SER A 56 -11.96 -3.00 -3.53
C SER A 56 -13.04 -4.04 -3.81
N VAL A 57 -12.69 -5.13 -4.51
CA VAL A 57 -13.59 -6.24 -4.84
C VAL A 57 -13.20 -7.54 -4.14
N ARG A 58 -12.24 -7.50 -3.21
CA ARG A 58 -11.61 -8.68 -2.60
C ARG A 58 -12.60 -9.71 -2.09
N ASP A 59 -13.69 -9.26 -1.48
CA ASP A 59 -14.67 -10.16 -0.83
C ASP A 59 -15.54 -10.91 -1.85
N SER A 60 -15.68 -10.38 -3.07
CA SER A 60 -16.37 -11.04 -4.19
C SER A 60 -15.52 -12.06 -4.96
N LEU A 61 -14.20 -12.09 -4.72
CA LEU A 61 -13.31 -13.03 -5.39
C LEU A 61 -13.50 -14.44 -4.83
N GLU A 62 -13.00 -15.45 -5.55
CA GLU A 62 -12.96 -16.83 -5.08
C GLU A 62 -12.16 -16.97 -3.76
N GLU A 63 -12.50 -17.96 -2.94
CA GLU A 63 -11.85 -18.20 -1.64
C GLU A 63 -10.33 -18.43 -1.75
N GLY A 64 -9.90 -19.07 -2.84
CA GLY A 64 -8.49 -19.35 -3.11
C GLY A 64 -7.66 -18.14 -3.57
N HIS A 65 -8.29 -17.00 -3.87
CA HIS A 65 -7.59 -15.88 -4.47
C HIS A 65 -6.52 -15.30 -3.53
N TRP A 66 -5.29 -15.18 -4.01
CA TRP A 66 -4.12 -14.82 -3.20
C TRP A 66 -4.28 -13.51 -2.42
N VAL A 67 -4.99 -12.53 -2.99
CA VAL A 67 -5.23 -11.21 -2.37
C VAL A 67 -6.06 -11.28 -1.09
N LYS A 68 -6.77 -12.39 -0.83
CA LYS A 68 -7.45 -12.63 0.46
C LYS A 68 -6.48 -12.93 1.60
N LYS A 69 -5.28 -13.42 1.28
CA LYS A 69 -4.24 -13.83 2.25
C LYS A 69 -3.12 -12.80 2.35
N VAL A 70 -2.80 -12.13 1.25
CA VAL A 70 -1.73 -11.12 1.19
C VAL A 70 -2.21 -9.80 1.77
N LYS A 71 -1.51 -9.31 2.80
CA LYS A 71 -1.76 -8.02 3.46
C LYS A 71 -0.66 -6.99 3.22
N ASN A 72 0.51 -7.47 2.80
CA ASN A 72 1.71 -6.67 2.65
C ASN A 72 2.20 -6.68 1.21
N PHE A 73 2.66 -5.51 0.77
CA PHE A 73 3.30 -5.33 -0.54
C PHE A 73 4.67 -4.71 -0.33
N SER A 74 5.67 -5.32 -0.97
CA SER A 74 7.05 -4.84 -0.88
C SER A 74 7.29 -3.74 -1.90
N CYS A 75 8.08 -2.73 -1.49
CA CYS A 75 8.74 -1.81 -2.39
C CYS A 75 9.44 -2.58 -3.53
N PRO A 76 9.37 -2.09 -4.79
CA PRO A 76 10.00 -2.76 -5.92
C PRO A 76 11.52 -2.66 -5.91
N ASP A 77 12.11 -1.77 -5.09
CA ASP A 77 13.56 -1.69 -4.91
C ASP A 77 14.04 -2.86 -4.02
N PRO A 78 14.89 -3.77 -4.55
CA PRO A 78 15.40 -4.92 -3.81
C PRO A 78 16.33 -4.52 -2.65
N LYS A 79 16.86 -3.29 -2.62
CA LYS A 79 17.61 -2.77 -1.48
C LYS A 79 16.72 -2.06 -0.48
N GLY A 80 15.65 -1.41 -0.95
CA GLY A 80 14.72 -0.65 -0.11
C GLY A 80 13.88 -1.54 0.80
N LEU A 81 13.24 -2.57 0.23
CA LEU A 81 12.40 -3.56 0.93
C LEU A 81 11.44 -2.98 1.98
N VAL A 82 10.91 -1.77 1.74
CA VAL A 82 9.86 -1.18 2.56
C VAL A 82 8.58 -1.98 2.37
N GLN A 83 7.94 -2.38 3.46
CA GLN A 83 6.78 -3.25 3.45
C GLN A 83 5.53 -2.43 3.79
N PHE A 84 4.64 -2.32 2.81
CA PHE A 84 3.41 -1.55 2.92
C PHE A 84 2.25 -2.46 3.26
N ARG A 85 1.47 -2.07 4.26
CA ARG A 85 0.23 -2.71 4.68
C ARG A 85 -0.95 -1.99 4.04
N LEU A 86 -1.79 -2.74 3.31
CA LEU A 86 -2.96 -2.20 2.63
C LEU A 86 -4.22 -2.69 3.35
N GLU A 87 -5.06 -1.74 3.79
CA GLU A 87 -6.25 -2.02 4.60
C GLU A 87 -7.45 -1.28 4.02
N VAL A 88 -8.50 -2.03 3.67
CA VAL A 88 -9.81 -1.45 3.36
C VAL A 88 -10.43 -1.02 4.68
N ILE A 89 -10.74 0.27 4.80
CA ILE A 89 -11.26 0.87 6.05
C ILE A 89 -12.71 1.34 5.94
N GLU A 90 -13.20 1.59 4.72
CA GLU A 90 -14.59 2.00 4.42
C GLU A 90 -15.01 1.41 3.06
#